data_AF-A0A947V701-F1
#
_entry.id   AF-A0A947V701-F1
#
_cell.length_a   1.000
_cell.length_b   1.000
_cell.length_c   1.000
_cell.angle_alpha   90.00
_cell.angle_beta   90.00
_cell.angle_gamma   90.00
#
_symmetry.space_group_name_H-M   'P 1'
#
loop_
_entity.id
_entity.type
_entity.pdbx_description
1 polymer ?
#
loop_
_entity_poly.entity_id
_entity_poly.type
_entity_poly.pdbx_seq_one_letter_code
_entity_poly.pdbx_strand_id
1 'polypeptide(L)'
;MVFANRTQAAHRLAEALSAYKGQHPLILAIPRGAVPMGQQLARALDGELDVVLVRKLRAPFNPEFAIGSIDESGWTYIADYAESAGGTAAYLEQEKQAQLATIRQRRTQYTPLRPTIDPAGRIVIVVDDGLATGATMISALHALRDKKPARLICAVPVAPPDTLEKIRGYADEVVCLQAPAFFQAVGQFYADFPQVDDSEVEAILKEA
;
A
#
# COMPACT_ATOMS: atom_id res chain seq x y z
N MET A 1 16.58 5.89 -11.64
CA MET A 1 17.38 4.65 -11.56
C MET A 1 16.43 3.48 -11.53
N VAL A 2 16.68 2.41 -12.29
CA VAL A 2 15.81 1.22 -12.29
C VAL A 2 16.27 0.27 -11.18
N PHE A 3 15.35 -0.24 -10.37
CA PHE A 3 15.60 -1.30 -9.40
C PHE A 3 15.67 -2.65 -10.13
N ALA A 4 16.53 -3.56 -9.69
CA ALA A 4 16.62 -4.90 -10.24
C ALA A 4 15.29 -5.65 -10.05
N ASN A 5 14.71 -5.58 -8.85
CA ASN A 5 13.43 -6.20 -8.48
C ASN A 5 12.92 -5.61 -7.15
N ARG A 6 11.76 -6.09 -6.67
CA ARG A 6 11.18 -5.68 -5.39
C ARG A 6 12.12 -5.88 -4.19
N THR A 7 12.94 -6.93 -4.19
CA THR A 7 13.94 -7.20 -3.14
C THR A 7 14.98 -6.09 -3.05
N GLN A 8 15.53 -5.64 -4.19
CA GLN A 8 16.50 -4.55 -4.17
C GLN A 8 15.86 -3.24 -3.68
N ALA A 9 14.62 -2.96 -4.12
CA ALA A 9 13.89 -1.78 -3.68
C ALA A 9 13.61 -1.81 -2.17
N ALA A 10 13.20 -2.95 -1.63
CA ALA A 10 12.97 -3.15 -0.20
C ALA A 10 14.25 -2.98 0.64
N HIS A 11 15.39 -3.50 0.17
CA HIS A 11 16.67 -3.32 0.85
C HIS A 11 17.03 -1.84 1.00
N ARG A 12 16.95 -1.08 -0.09
CA ARG A 12 17.23 0.38 -0.05
C ARG A 12 16.21 1.15 0.77
N LEU A 13 14.96 0.71 0.76
CA LEU A 13 13.92 1.32 1.60
C LEU A 13 14.19 1.07 3.09
N ALA A 14 14.67 -0.12 3.45
CA ALA A 14 15.09 -0.44 4.82
C ALA A 14 16.31 0.41 5.27
N GLU A 15 17.28 0.66 4.38
CA GLU A 15 18.40 1.58 4.67
C GLU A 15 17.89 3.00 4.97
N ALA A 16 16.97 3.51 4.14
CA ALA A 16 16.35 4.82 4.35
C ALA A 16 15.50 4.90 5.64
N LEU A 17 14.96 3.77 6.09
CA LEU A 17 14.17 3.64 7.32
C LEU A 17 15.01 3.22 8.54
N SER A 18 16.33 3.18 8.44
CA SER A 18 17.24 2.68 9.49
C SER A 18 17.07 3.37 10.85
N ALA A 19 16.59 4.62 10.87
CA ALA A 19 16.26 5.33 12.10
C ALA A 19 15.20 4.61 12.97
N TYR A 20 14.35 3.78 12.37
CA TYR A 20 13.30 3.02 13.07
C TYR A 20 13.76 1.63 13.56
N LYS A 21 14.99 1.22 13.23
CA LYS A 21 15.51 -0.08 13.63
C LYS A 21 15.58 -0.21 15.16
N GLY A 22 15.12 -1.34 15.69
CA GLY A 22 15.10 -1.61 17.13
C GLY A 22 13.98 -0.89 17.90
N GLN A 23 13.12 -0.13 17.20
CA GLN A 23 11.91 0.48 17.78
C GLN A 23 10.67 -0.41 17.58
N HIS A 24 10.86 -1.62 17.07
CA HIS A 24 9.81 -2.61 16.78
C HIS A 24 8.61 -2.04 15.98
N PRO A 25 8.86 -1.38 14.82
CA PRO A 25 7.79 -0.82 14.02
C PRO A 25 6.85 -1.91 13.49
N LEU A 26 5.57 -1.57 13.33
CA LEU A 26 4.62 -2.39 12.59
C LEU A 26 4.68 -2.02 11.11
N ILE A 27 5.08 -2.98 10.28
CA ILE A 27 5.12 -2.85 8.83
C ILE A 27 3.80 -3.37 8.27
N LEU A 28 3.02 -2.48 7.67
CA LEU A 28 1.76 -2.81 7.01
C LEU A 28 1.92 -2.73 5.50
N ALA A 29 2.01 -3.90 4.86
CA ALA A 29 2.12 -3.99 3.41
C ALA A 29 0.74 -3.91 2.75
N ILE A 30 0.63 -3.16 1.66
CA ILE A 30 -0.55 -3.17 0.77
C ILE A 30 -0.44 -4.40 -0.16
N PRO A 31 -1.38 -5.36 -0.09
CA PRO A 31 -1.27 -6.56 -0.93
C PRO A 31 -1.57 -6.28 -2.41
N ARG A 32 -0.93 -7.01 -3.34
CA ARG A 32 -0.07 -8.18 -3.10
C ARG A 32 1.42 -7.88 -3.21
N GLY A 33 1.78 -7.00 -4.14
CA GLY A 33 3.18 -6.74 -4.53
C GLY A 33 4.08 -6.32 -3.37
N ALA A 34 3.56 -5.58 -2.39
CA ALA A 34 4.36 -5.06 -1.29
C ALA A 34 4.58 -6.06 -0.15
N VAL A 35 3.90 -7.21 -0.10
CA VAL A 35 4.01 -8.15 1.02
C VAL A 35 5.43 -8.76 1.14
N PRO A 36 6.07 -9.25 0.06
CA PRO A 36 7.47 -9.67 0.12
C PRO A 36 8.42 -8.56 0.55
N MET A 37 8.13 -7.31 0.15
CA MET A 37 8.92 -6.15 0.58
C MET A 37 8.73 -5.91 2.08
N GLY A 38 7.49 -5.92 2.57
CA GLY A 38 7.17 -5.75 3.99
C GLY A 38 7.89 -6.77 4.87
N GLN A 39 7.98 -8.03 4.45
CA GLN A 39 8.73 -9.06 5.18
C GLN A 39 10.21 -8.70 5.33
N GLN A 40 10.83 -8.18 4.27
CA GLN A 40 12.23 -7.75 4.31
C GLN A 40 12.41 -6.53 5.19
N LEU A 41 11.50 -5.56 5.13
CA LEU A 41 11.53 -4.37 6.00
C LEU A 41 11.37 -4.77 7.48
N ALA A 42 10.40 -5.63 7.81
CA ALA A 42 10.17 -6.09 9.17
C ALA A 42 11.43 -6.77 9.74
N ARG A 43 12.05 -7.67 8.98
CA ARG A 43 13.32 -8.32 9.37
C ARG A 43 14.47 -7.33 9.53
N ALA A 44 14.61 -6.36 8.64
CA ALA A 44 15.71 -5.40 8.66
C ALA A 44 15.61 -4.39 9.81
N LEU A 45 14.39 -4.03 10.21
CA LEU A 45 14.09 -3.01 11.22
C LEU A 45 13.77 -3.60 12.61
N ASP A 46 13.88 -4.92 12.77
CA ASP A 46 13.49 -5.65 13.99
C ASP A 46 12.01 -5.41 14.36
N GLY A 47 11.15 -5.31 13.34
CA GLY A 47 9.72 -5.03 13.43
C GLY A 47 8.83 -6.25 13.16
N GLU A 48 7.52 -6.00 13.07
CA GLU A 48 6.52 -7.02 12.76
C GLU A 48 5.85 -6.73 11.41
N LEU A 49 5.48 -7.79 10.69
CA LEU A 49 4.74 -7.69 9.43
C LEU A 49 3.27 -8.02 9.65
N ASP A 50 2.40 -7.21 9.05
CA ASP A 50 1.01 -7.54 8.75
C ASP A 50 0.58 -6.80 7.45
N VAL A 51 -0.69 -6.90 7.06
CA VAL A 51 -1.25 -6.29 5.87
C VAL A 51 -2.36 -5.31 6.19
N VAL A 52 -2.42 -4.23 5.40
CA VAL A 52 -3.56 -3.31 5.38
C VAL A 52 -4.37 -3.56 4.11
N LEU A 53 -5.63 -3.97 4.27
CA LEU A 53 -6.47 -4.35 3.13
C LEU A 53 -7.19 -3.14 2.55
N VAL A 54 -6.72 -2.72 1.39
CA VAL A 54 -7.33 -1.67 0.57
C VAL A 54 -7.40 -2.13 -0.88
N ARG A 55 -8.30 -1.54 -1.65
CA ARG A 55 -8.45 -1.83 -3.08
C ARG A 55 -8.66 -0.55 -3.88
N LYS A 56 -8.10 -0.49 -5.08
CA LYS A 56 -8.43 0.56 -6.05
C LYS A 56 -9.88 0.39 -6.52
N LEU A 57 -10.60 1.49 -6.61
CA LEU A 57 -11.83 1.60 -7.40
C LEU A 57 -11.39 1.85 -8.84
N ARG A 58 -11.71 0.89 -9.71
CA ARG A 58 -11.20 0.84 -11.09
C ARG A 58 -12.04 1.73 -12.00
N ALA A 59 -11.46 2.22 -13.09
CA ALA A 59 -12.23 2.88 -14.13
C ALA A 59 -13.02 1.85 -14.96
N PRO A 60 -14.23 2.19 -15.48
CA PRO A 60 -15.09 1.26 -16.21
C PRO A 60 -14.42 0.56 -17.40
N PHE A 61 -13.54 1.27 -18.12
CA PHE A 61 -12.91 0.78 -19.36
C PHE A 61 -11.39 0.59 -19.22
N ASN A 62 -10.84 0.81 -18.03
CA ASN A 62 -9.43 0.62 -17.75
C ASN A 62 -9.24 0.14 -16.31
N PRO A 63 -9.30 -1.20 -16.08
CA PRO A 63 -9.16 -1.79 -14.75
C PRO A 63 -7.84 -1.44 -14.05
N GLU A 64 -6.81 -1.08 -14.81
CA GLU A 64 -5.53 -0.69 -14.24
C GLU A 64 -5.53 0.74 -13.71
N PHE A 65 -6.36 1.61 -14.27
CA PHE A 65 -6.50 3.00 -13.85
C PHE A 65 -7.42 3.13 -12.62
N ALA A 66 -6.88 3.75 -11.56
CA ALA A 66 -7.60 3.99 -10.32
C ALA A 66 -8.31 5.35 -10.35
N ILE A 67 -9.63 5.33 -10.20
CA ILE A 67 -10.48 6.52 -10.00
C ILE A 67 -10.81 6.76 -8.52
N GLY A 68 -10.28 5.91 -7.65
CA GLY A 68 -10.45 6.00 -6.22
C GLY A 68 -9.92 4.75 -5.53
N SER A 69 -10.29 4.58 -4.28
CA SER A 69 -9.95 3.41 -3.46
C SER A 69 -10.92 3.25 -2.31
N ILE A 70 -10.92 2.05 -1.74
CA ILE A 70 -11.79 1.65 -0.64
C ILE A 70 -11.02 0.84 0.40
N ASP A 71 -11.35 1.03 1.67
CA ASP A 71 -10.84 0.25 2.79
C ASP A 71 -11.86 -0.78 3.31
N GLU A 72 -11.50 -1.51 4.36
CA GLU A 72 -12.34 -2.55 4.97
C GLU A 72 -13.62 -2.04 5.62
N SER A 73 -13.65 -0.77 6.04
CA SER A 73 -14.83 -0.13 6.62
C SER A 73 -15.84 0.30 5.55
N GLY A 74 -15.40 0.35 4.29
CA GLY A 74 -16.16 0.91 3.18
C GLY A 74 -15.96 2.40 2.97
N TRP A 75 -15.05 3.03 3.73
CA TRP A 75 -14.64 4.40 3.44
C TRP A 75 -13.96 4.47 2.08
N THR A 76 -14.28 5.49 1.31
CA THR A 76 -13.78 5.65 -0.05
C THR A 76 -13.10 6.99 -0.28
N TYR A 77 -11.91 6.94 -0.86
CA TYR A 77 -11.31 8.08 -1.52
C TYR A 77 -11.75 8.07 -2.99
N ILE A 78 -12.35 9.16 -3.46
CA ILE A 78 -12.74 9.33 -4.86
C ILE A 78 -11.89 10.46 -5.45
N ALA A 79 -11.22 10.18 -6.56
CA ALA A 79 -10.41 11.20 -7.22
C ALA A 79 -11.31 12.26 -7.87
N ASP A 80 -10.82 13.50 -7.95
CA ASP A 80 -11.48 14.62 -8.61
C ASP A 80 -11.80 14.34 -10.09
N TYR A 81 -10.94 13.59 -10.77
CA TYR A 81 -11.13 13.17 -12.16
C TYR A 81 -12.05 11.94 -12.34
N ALA A 82 -12.57 11.33 -11.27
CA ALA A 82 -13.31 10.07 -11.35
C ALA A 82 -14.51 10.13 -12.30
N GLU A 83 -15.31 11.19 -12.22
CA GLU A 83 -16.49 11.37 -13.09
C GLU A 83 -16.09 11.51 -14.56
N SER A 84 -15.06 12.31 -14.86
CA SER A 84 -14.54 12.49 -16.21
C SER A 84 -13.95 11.20 -16.82
N ALA A 85 -13.50 10.28 -15.97
CA ALA A 85 -13.02 8.95 -16.35
C ALA A 85 -14.15 7.90 -16.49
N GLY A 86 -15.42 8.33 -16.45
CA GLY A 86 -16.60 7.47 -16.57
C GLY A 86 -17.09 6.89 -15.24
N GLY A 87 -16.50 7.29 -14.12
CA GLY A 87 -16.88 6.89 -12.76
C GLY A 87 -18.18 7.54 -12.30
N THR A 88 -19.30 7.26 -12.96
CA THR A 88 -20.62 7.72 -12.53
C THR A 88 -20.95 7.21 -11.12
N ALA A 89 -21.84 7.90 -10.40
CA ALA A 89 -22.24 7.48 -9.05
C ALA A 89 -22.76 6.02 -9.01
N ALA A 90 -23.55 5.62 -10.01
CA ALA A 90 -24.08 4.26 -10.11
C ALA A 90 -22.97 3.21 -10.34
N TYR A 91 -22.00 3.52 -11.21
CA TYR A 91 -20.85 2.67 -11.45
C TYR A 91 -19.97 2.55 -10.19
N LEU A 92 -19.66 3.68 -9.55
CA LEU A 92 -18.85 3.70 -8.34
C LEU A 92 -19.48 2.85 -7.24
N GLU A 93 -20.80 2.89 -7.06
CA GLU A 93 -21.45 2.04 -6.05
C GLU A 93 -21.27 0.55 -6.37
N GLN A 94 -21.47 0.13 -7.63
CA GLN A 94 -21.24 -1.26 -8.03
C GLN A 94 -19.79 -1.69 -7.82
N GLU A 95 -18.84 -0.85 -8.22
CA GLU A 95 -17.41 -1.12 -8.08
C GLU A 95 -16.99 -1.19 -6.60
N LYS A 96 -17.54 -0.33 -5.73
CA LYS A 96 -17.33 -0.40 -4.27
C LYS A 96 -17.77 -1.74 -3.71
N GLN A 97 -18.97 -2.21 -4.05
CA GLN A 97 -19.48 -3.50 -3.58
C GLN A 97 -18.59 -4.66 -4.03
N ALA A 98 -18.15 -4.65 -5.30
CA ALA A 98 -17.25 -5.66 -5.84
C ALA A 98 -15.88 -5.67 -5.11
N GLN A 99 -15.31 -4.49 -4.85
CA GLN A 99 -14.02 -4.39 -4.16
C GLN A 99 -14.13 -4.74 -2.68
N LEU A 100 -15.22 -4.37 -2.00
CA LEU A 100 -15.47 -4.80 -0.62
C LEU A 100 -15.62 -6.32 -0.50
N ALA A 101 -16.32 -6.95 -1.44
CA ALA A 101 -16.43 -8.40 -1.46
C ALA A 101 -15.05 -9.07 -1.59
N THR A 102 -14.18 -8.52 -2.44
CA THR A 102 -12.78 -8.99 -2.60
C THR A 102 -11.97 -8.80 -1.33
N ILE A 103 -12.10 -7.63 -0.67
CA ILE A 103 -11.44 -7.36 0.62
C ILE A 103 -11.88 -8.37 1.68
N ARG A 104 -13.19 -8.61 1.80
CA ARG A 104 -13.75 -9.60 2.76
C ARG A 104 -13.23 -11.00 2.48
N GLN A 105 -13.17 -11.40 1.21
CA GLN A 105 -12.60 -12.69 0.83
C GLN A 105 -11.14 -12.83 1.27
N ARG A 106 -10.30 -11.82 0.99
CA ARG A 106 -8.89 -11.82 1.42
C ARG A 106 -8.75 -11.81 2.94
N ARG A 107 -9.59 -11.04 3.65
CA ARG A 107 -9.57 -11.03 5.12
C ARG A 107 -9.84 -12.43 5.68
N THR A 108 -10.82 -13.16 5.13
CA THR A 108 -11.10 -14.56 5.51
C THR A 108 -9.93 -15.49 5.22
N GLN A 109 -9.18 -15.26 4.14
CA GLN A 109 -8.00 -16.07 3.78
C GLN A 109 -6.79 -15.78 4.69
N TYR A 110 -6.52 -14.50 4.97
CA TYR A 110 -5.30 -14.08 5.67
C TYR A 110 -5.42 -14.16 7.20
N THR A 111 -6.59 -13.88 7.78
CA THR A 111 -6.78 -13.82 9.25
C THR A 111 -6.39 -15.12 9.98
N PRO A 112 -6.72 -16.33 9.48
CA PRO A 112 -6.29 -17.57 10.12
C PRO A 112 -4.78 -17.79 10.12
N LEU A 113 -4.06 -17.12 9.20
CA LEU A 113 -2.61 -17.22 9.07
C LEU A 113 -1.91 -16.18 9.93
N ARG A 114 -2.47 -14.98 10.00
CA ARG A 114 -1.99 -13.87 10.79
C ARG A 114 -3.18 -13.06 11.31
N PRO A 115 -3.45 -13.08 12.63
CA PRO A 115 -4.42 -12.15 13.22
C PRO A 115 -3.98 -10.71 13.01
N THR A 116 -4.96 -9.82 12.82
CA THR A 116 -4.68 -8.39 12.66
C THR A 116 -3.93 -7.83 13.86
N ILE A 117 -2.81 -7.17 13.62
CA ILE A 117 -2.04 -6.50 14.66
C ILE A 117 -2.63 -5.09 14.89
N ASP A 118 -2.89 -4.74 16.15
CA ASP A 118 -3.38 -3.41 16.50
C ASP A 118 -2.28 -2.34 16.30
N PRO A 119 -2.48 -1.35 15.43
CA PRO A 119 -1.52 -0.27 15.22
C PRO A 119 -1.51 0.79 16.34
N ALA A 120 -2.47 0.75 17.29
CA ALA A 120 -2.60 1.78 18.32
C ALA A 120 -1.31 1.99 19.12
N GLY A 121 -0.87 3.25 19.22
CA GLY A 121 0.33 3.62 19.96
C GLY A 121 1.66 3.14 19.36
N ARG A 122 1.66 2.52 18.17
CA ARG A 122 2.88 2.02 17.51
C ARG A 122 3.44 3.00 16.48
N ILE A 123 4.71 2.81 16.13
CA ILE A 123 5.26 3.32 14.87
C ILE A 123 4.78 2.38 13.76
N VAL A 124 4.00 2.90 12.82
CA VAL A 124 3.41 2.17 11.71
C VAL A 124 4.02 2.65 10.41
N ILE A 125 4.55 1.73 9.62
CA ILE A 125 5.13 1.99 8.30
C ILE A 125 4.27 1.27 7.27
N VAL A 126 3.54 2.04 6.46
CA VAL A 126 2.75 1.51 5.35
C VAL A 126 3.63 1.44 4.11
N VAL A 127 3.72 0.26 3.50
CA VAL A 127 4.59 0.01 2.34
C VAL A 127 3.79 -0.42 1.11
N ASP A 128 4.16 0.14 -0.04
CA ASP A 128 3.72 -0.29 -1.38
C ASP A 128 4.94 -0.39 -2.32
N ASP A 129 4.82 -1.11 -3.44
CA ASP A 129 5.90 -1.24 -4.42
C ASP A 129 6.11 0.02 -5.29
N GLY A 130 5.12 0.92 -5.29
CA GLY A 130 5.23 2.29 -5.78
C GLY A 130 3.86 2.97 -5.80
N LEU A 131 3.83 4.30 -5.98
CA LEU A 131 2.58 5.05 -6.06
C LEU A 131 2.43 5.64 -7.45
N ALA A 132 1.38 5.23 -8.18
CA ALA A 132 1.00 5.87 -9.42
C ALA A 132 0.10 7.09 -9.17
N THR A 133 -1.11 6.84 -8.63
CA THR A 133 -2.06 7.91 -8.24
C THR A 133 -2.10 8.15 -6.74
N GLY A 134 -1.55 7.22 -5.95
CA GLY A 134 -1.57 7.25 -4.49
C GLY A 134 -2.88 6.83 -3.83
N ALA A 135 -3.95 6.56 -4.59
CA ALA A 135 -5.29 6.30 -4.02
C ALA A 135 -5.29 5.20 -2.95
N THR A 136 -4.74 4.02 -3.25
CA THR A 136 -4.67 2.91 -2.29
C THR A 136 -3.94 3.28 -1.00
N MET A 137 -2.80 3.99 -1.13
CA MET A 137 -2.04 4.48 0.01
C MET A 137 -2.86 5.50 0.84
N ILE A 138 -3.62 6.40 0.20
CA ILE A 138 -4.51 7.33 0.90
C ILE A 138 -5.54 6.56 1.75
N SER A 139 -6.21 5.56 1.19
CA SER A 139 -7.15 4.73 1.96
C SER A 139 -6.48 3.98 3.09
N ALA A 140 -5.27 3.46 2.88
CA ALA A 140 -4.54 2.74 3.93
C ALA A 140 -4.18 3.68 5.09
N LEU A 141 -3.62 4.85 4.77
CA LEU A 141 -3.25 5.86 5.77
C LEU A 141 -4.47 6.41 6.50
N HIS A 142 -5.57 6.67 5.79
CA HIS A 142 -6.84 7.12 6.38
C HIS A 142 -7.36 6.09 7.40
N ALA A 143 -7.50 4.83 6.99
CA ALA A 143 -7.99 3.75 7.86
C ALA A 143 -7.13 3.57 9.12
N LEU A 144 -5.81 3.75 8.98
CA LEU A 144 -4.86 3.58 10.08
C LEU A 144 -4.83 4.79 11.02
N ARG A 145 -5.08 6.00 10.52
CA ARG A 145 -5.09 7.20 11.36
C ARG A 145 -6.14 7.12 12.47
N ASP A 146 -7.31 6.57 12.16
CA ASP A 146 -8.40 6.37 13.13
C ASP A 146 -8.04 5.41 14.27
N LYS A 147 -7.05 4.54 14.05
CA LYS A 147 -6.53 3.60 15.06
C LYS A 147 -5.48 4.22 15.97
N LYS A 148 -5.14 5.50 15.78
CA LYS A 148 -4.24 6.28 16.65
C LYS A 148 -2.84 5.64 16.83
N PRO A 149 -2.10 5.37 15.74
CA PRO A 149 -0.69 5.03 15.85
C PRO A 149 0.08 6.20 16.49
N ALA A 150 1.19 5.91 17.16
CA ALA A 150 2.09 6.95 17.68
C ALA A 150 2.78 7.71 16.54
N ARG A 151 3.03 7.03 15.43
CA ARG A 151 3.56 7.63 14.20
C ARG A 151 3.11 6.82 12.99
N LEU A 152 2.66 7.49 11.93
CA LEU A 152 2.21 6.88 10.69
C LEU A 152 3.08 7.33 9.52
N ILE A 153 3.79 6.38 8.92
CA ILE A 153 4.81 6.64 7.90
C ILE A 153 4.37 5.97 6.60
N CYS A 154 4.43 6.72 5.49
CA CYS A 154 4.33 6.15 4.14
C CYS A 154 5.74 5.87 3.64
N ALA A 155 6.04 4.64 3.22
CA ALA A 155 7.34 4.26 2.68
C ALA A 155 7.19 3.57 1.32
N VAL A 156 7.75 4.18 0.27
CA VAL A 156 7.63 3.66 -1.09
C VAL A 156 8.92 3.83 -1.91
N PRO A 157 9.27 2.91 -2.81
CA PRO A 157 10.46 3.06 -3.63
C PRO A 157 10.36 4.19 -4.66
N VAL A 158 9.18 4.41 -5.24
CA VAL A 158 8.98 5.37 -6.32
C VAL A 158 7.56 5.93 -6.35
N ALA A 159 7.45 7.23 -6.64
CA ALA A 159 6.18 7.93 -6.84
C ALA A 159 6.42 9.23 -7.62
N PRO A 160 5.45 9.77 -8.39
CA PRO A 160 5.61 11.08 -8.98
C PRO A 160 5.48 12.19 -7.90
N PRO A 161 6.13 13.36 -8.08
CA PRO A 161 6.17 14.43 -7.08
C PRO A 161 4.78 14.91 -6.61
N ASP A 162 3.83 15.04 -7.53
CA ASP A 162 2.46 15.48 -7.25
C ASP A 162 1.69 14.47 -6.37
N THR A 163 1.92 13.18 -6.56
CA THR A 163 1.36 12.14 -5.69
C THR A 163 1.97 12.21 -4.29
N LEU A 164 3.28 12.46 -4.16
CA LEU A 164 3.91 12.64 -2.85
C LEU A 164 3.33 13.85 -2.10
N GLU A 165 3.06 14.96 -2.79
CA GLU A 165 2.42 16.14 -2.19
C GLU A 165 1.04 15.81 -1.62
N LYS A 166 0.22 15.04 -2.36
CA LYS A 166 -1.09 14.58 -1.88
C LYS A 166 -0.95 13.71 -0.62
N ILE A 167 0.01 12.78 -0.62
CA ILE A 167 0.20 11.81 0.47
C ILE A 167 0.68 12.47 1.77
N ARG A 168 1.44 13.57 1.70
CA ARG A 168 1.90 14.32 2.89
C ARG A 168 0.76 14.78 3.79
N GLY A 169 -0.47 14.93 3.28
CA GLY A 169 -1.65 15.26 4.08
C GLY A 169 -2.18 14.11 4.95
N TYR A 170 -1.71 12.87 4.73
CA TYR A 170 -2.26 11.66 5.38
C TYR A 170 -1.25 10.95 6.30
N ALA A 171 0.05 11.19 6.12
CA ALA A 171 1.13 10.59 6.90
C ALA A 171 1.93 11.62 7.70
N ASP A 172 2.52 11.20 8.82
CA ASP A 172 3.43 12.03 9.62
C ASP A 172 4.82 12.15 8.96
N GLU A 173 5.18 11.16 8.14
CA GLU A 173 6.40 11.15 7.34
C GLU A 173 6.17 10.40 6.03
N VAL A 174 6.80 10.88 4.95
CA VAL A 174 6.80 10.22 3.65
C VAL A 174 8.24 9.94 3.25
N VAL A 175 8.60 8.67 3.16
CA VAL A 175 9.90 8.18 2.72
C VAL A 175 9.76 7.66 1.29
N CYS A 176 10.39 8.36 0.34
CA CYS A 176 10.39 7.97 -1.07
C CYS A 176 11.83 7.97 -1.61
N LEU A 177 12.26 6.85 -2.21
CA LEU A 177 13.63 6.76 -2.72
C LEU A 177 13.83 7.54 -4.03
N GLN A 178 12.80 7.60 -4.88
CA GLN A 178 12.85 8.27 -6.19
C GLN A 178 11.55 8.99 -6.51
N ALA A 179 11.64 10.28 -6.87
CA ALA A 179 10.50 11.11 -7.25
C ALA A 179 10.60 11.66 -8.69
N PRO A 180 10.52 10.82 -9.73
CA PRO A 180 10.73 11.24 -11.11
C PRO A 180 9.52 12.03 -11.65
N ALA A 181 9.80 13.14 -12.35
CA ALA A 181 8.76 13.92 -13.04
C ALA A 181 8.09 13.14 -14.19
N PHE A 182 8.85 12.28 -14.88
CA PHE A 182 8.33 11.41 -15.93
C PHE A 182 7.95 10.04 -15.35
N PHE A 183 6.66 9.87 -15.05
CA PHE A 183 6.11 8.67 -14.46
C PHE A 183 4.91 8.18 -15.29
N GLN A 184 4.96 6.96 -15.80
CA GLN A 184 3.83 6.32 -16.51
C GLN A 184 3.23 5.19 -15.68
N ALA A 185 4.08 4.31 -15.12
CA ALA A 185 3.65 3.20 -14.29
C ALA A 185 4.73 2.81 -13.29
N VAL A 186 4.34 2.18 -12.17
CA VAL A 186 5.29 1.67 -11.16
C VAL A 186 6.28 0.68 -11.79
N GLY A 187 5.79 -0.24 -12.63
CA GLY A 187 6.61 -1.29 -13.23
C GLY A 187 7.77 -0.80 -14.09
N GLN A 188 7.73 0.44 -14.61
CA GLN A 188 8.85 0.98 -15.42
C GLN A 188 10.14 1.17 -14.61
N PHE A 189 10.03 1.19 -13.28
CA PHE A 189 11.17 1.38 -12.37
C PHE A 189 11.75 0.06 -11.87
N TYR A 190 11.27 -1.07 -12.39
CA TYR A 190 11.73 -2.41 -12.03
C TYR A 190 12.17 -3.16 -13.30
N ALA A 191 13.39 -3.70 -13.29
CA ALA A 191 13.89 -4.54 -14.38
C ALA A 191 13.16 -5.89 -14.41
N ASP A 192 12.87 -6.44 -13.23
CA ASP A 192 12.03 -7.62 -13.02
C ASP A 192 10.90 -7.29 -12.04
N PHE A 193 9.66 -7.46 -12.50
CA PHE A 193 8.45 -7.06 -11.76
C PHE A 193 7.32 -8.08 -11.92
N PRO A 194 7.53 -9.34 -11.47
CA PRO A 194 6.54 -10.38 -11.62
C PRO A 194 5.32 -10.08 -10.75
N GLN A 195 4.17 -10.63 -11.12
CA GLN A 195 2.97 -10.54 -10.29
C GLN A 195 3.15 -11.39 -9.03
N VAL A 196 2.89 -10.82 -7.86
CA VAL A 196 2.82 -11.57 -6.59
C VAL A 196 1.42 -12.12 -6.45
N ASP A 197 1.29 -13.42 -6.19
CA ASP A 197 0.02 -14.12 -6.05
C ASP A 197 -0.38 -14.34 -4.59
N ASP A 198 -1.66 -14.63 -4.35
CA ASP A 198 -2.20 -14.79 -3.01
C ASP A 198 -1.52 -15.94 -2.24
N SER A 199 -1.10 -17.01 -2.92
CA SER A 199 -0.36 -18.12 -2.27
C SER A 199 1.01 -17.69 -1.71
N GLU A 200 1.70 -16.77 -2.39
CA GLU A 200 2.96 -16.20 -1.92
C GLU A 200 2.71 -15.30 -0.69
N VAL A 201 1.67 -14.48 -0.74
CA VAL A 201 1.23 -13.66 0.41
C VAL A 201 0.90 -14.54 1.62
N GLU A 202 0.13 -15.61 1.42
CA GLU A 202 -0.23 -16.55 2.48
C GLU A 202 0.99 -17.26 3.08
N ALA A 203 1.97 -17.65 2.26
CA ALA A 203 3.22 -18.26 2.73
C ALA A 203 4.00 -17.28 3.62
N ILE A 204 4.14 -16.02 3.18
CA ILE A 204 4.84 -14.98 3.94
C ILE A 204 4.14 -14.70 5.28
N LEU A 205 2.80 -14.60 5.29
CA LEU A 205 2.05 -14.31 6.51
C LEU A 205 2.11 -15.45 7.54
N LYS A 206 2.25 -16.70 7.10
CA LYS A 206 2.46 -17.86 7.99
C LYS A 206 3.81 -17.84 8.70
N GLU A 207 4.83 -17.22 8.10
CA GLU A 207 6.20 -17.17 8.60
C GLU A 207 6.55 -15.87 9.36
N ALA A 208 5.64 -14.89 9.33
CA ALA A 208 5.82 -13.55 9.88
C ALA A 208 5.67 -13.47 11.41
#